data_AF-A0A0Q7EJ33-F1
#
_entry.id   AF-A0A0Q7EJ33-F1
#
_cell.length_a   1.000
_cell.length_b   1.000
_cell.length_c   1.000
_cell.angle_alpha   90.00
_cell.angle_beta   90.00
_cell.angle_gamma   90.00
#
_symmetry.space_group_name_H-M   'P 1'
#
loop_
_entity.id
_entity.type
_entity.pdbx_description
1 polymer ?
#
loop_
_entity_poly.entity_id
_entity_poly.type
_entity_poly.pdbx_seq_one_letter_code
_entity_poly.pdbx_strand_id
1 'polypeptide(L)'
;MIDKLVANILEWAAGHADEGRYSPVAIVFHWVMAGLVVFQLALGWWMGRAPVGAGKVGAHDLHYAIGLVMLVLVVCRGGWRLLAPPVINDADKPGLESLFAHVGHYVFYICLFGLPLSGWAMLSATAREEQLLLAGITPWPLMPFQELTAERRWQIEAAAEWMHFGLVVSLLMLIPVHVAAALKHHFIDRDDVFHGMLPIVPQRPRRRTGWQRRYRAWEKQVGAQASRLWRSLRAASPARPRSP
;
A
#
# COMPACT_ATOMS: atom_id res chain seq x y z
N MET A 1 -4.31 -14.27 29.91
CA MET A 1 -4.11 -12.81 30.18
C MET A 1 -4.02 -12.05 28.87
N ILE A 2 -3.22 -12.51 27.91
CA ILE A 2 -3.09 -11.93 26.57
C ILE A 2 -4.44 -11.94 25.82
N ASP A 3 -5.23 -13.01 25.90
CA ASP A 3 -6.51 -13.09 25.17
C ASP A 3 -7.52 -12.03 25.60
N LYS A 4 -7.59 -11.73 26.90
CA LYS A 4 -8.45 -10.66 27.43
C LYS A 4 -7.96 -9.28 26.99
N LEU A 5 -6.65 -9.07 26.94
CA LEU A 5 -6.07 -7.82 26.46
C LEU A 5 -6.40 -7.61 24.96
N VAL A 6 -6.23 -8.65 24.14
CA VAL A 6 -6.54 -8.61 22.72
C VAL A 6 -8.04 -8.38 22.49
N ALA A 7 -8.91 -9.08 23.22
CA ALA A 7 -10.36 -8.89 23.14
C ALA A 7 -10.75 -7.44 23.47
N ASN A 8 -10.24 -6.89 24.57
CA ASN A 8 -10.52 -5.51 24.97
C ASN A 8 -10.05 -4.49 23.91
N ILE A 9 -8.90 -4.73 23.28
CA ILE A 9 -8.37 -3.86 22.21
C ILE A 9 -9.26 -3.93 20.96
N LEU A 10 -9.74 -5.11 20.60
CA LEU A 10 -10.62 -5.30 19.45
C LEU A 10 -12.02 -4.72 19.69
N GLU A 11 -12.57 -4.86 20.90
CA GLU A 11 -13.83 -4.22 21.31
C GLU A 11 -13.69 -2.69 21.29
N TRP A 12 -12.58 -2.15 21.81
CA TRP A 12 -12.29 -0.72 21.72
C TRP A 12 -12.18 -0.23 20.26
N ALA A 13 -11.56 -1.03 19.38
CA ALA A 13 -11.50 -0.73 17.95
C ALA A 13 -12.88 -0.81 17.28
N ALA A 14 -13.74 -1.75 17.70
CA ALA A 14 -15.11 -1.90 17.21
C ALA A 14 -15.95 -0.64 17.50
N GLY A 15 -15.82 -0.05 18.69
CA GLY A 15 -16.52 1.19 19.03
C GLY A 15 -16.21 2.36 18.08
N HIS A 16 -14.99 2.43 17.53
CA HIS A 16 -14.66 3.44 16.51
C HIS A 16 -15.30 3.13 15.15
N ALA A 17 -15.36 1.85 14.79
CA ALA A 17 -15.99 1.41 13.55
C ALA A 17 -17.50 1.66 13.56
N ASP A 18 -18.16 1.48 14.71
CA ASP A 18 -19.59 1.78 14.90
C ASP A 18 -19.90 3.28 14.72
N GLU A 19 -18.95 4.16 15.04
CA GLU A 19 -19.02 5.60 14.75
C GLU A 19 -18.63 5.95 13.30
N GLY A 20 -18.33 4.97 12.45
CA GLY A 20 -17.88 5.17 11.07
C GLY A 20 -16.47 5.75 10.96
N ARG A 21 -15.59 5.46 11.93
CA ARG A 21 -14.22 6.00 12.01
C ARG A 21 -13.18 4.90 12.05
N TYR A 22 -12.02 5.15 11.44
CA TYR A 22 -10.88 4.26 11.62
C TYR A 22 -10.35 4.33 13.05
N SER A 23 -9.92 3.18 13.57
CA SER A 23 -9.24 3.15 14.86
C SER A 23 -7.95 3.98 14.81
N PRO A 24 -7.58 4.68 15.89
CA PRO A 24 -6.33 5.45 15.96
C PRO A 24 -5.09 4.65 15.55
N VAL A 25 -5.06 3.35 15.86
CA VAL A 25 -3.99 2.42 15.44
C VAL A 25 -3.89 2.33 13.92
N ALA A 26 -5.01 2.19 13.20
CA ALA A 26 -5.01 2.13 11.74
C ALA A 26 -4.53 3.46 11.11
N ILE A 27 -4.90 4.59 11.72
CA ILE A 27 -4.48 5.93 11.29
C ILE A 27 -2.97 6.10 11.48
N VAL A 28 -2.44 5.75 12.66
CA VAL A 28 -0.99 5.82 12.94
C VAL A 28 -0.22 4.94 11.96
N PHE A 29 -0.63 3.68 11.76
CA PHE A 29 0.02 2.81 10.76
C PHE A 29 -0.02 3.43 9.37
N HIS A 30 -1.09 4.13 8.98
CA HIS A 30 -1.19 4.71 7.65
C HIS A 30 -0.17 5.85 7.47
N TRP A 31 -0.16 6.80 8.39
CA TRP A 31 0.70 7.98 8.29
C TRP A 31 2.18 7.65 8.51
N VAL A 32 2.50 6.72 9.41
CA VAL A 32 3.88 6.21 9.57
C VAL A 32 4.36 5.55 8.28
N MET A 33 3.55 4.67 7.68
CA MET A 33 3.92 4.03 6.41
C MET A 33 4.03 5.06 5.28
N ALA A 34 3.12 6.03 5.19
CA ALA A 34 3.18 7.08 4.18
C ALA A 34 4.48 7.91 4.29
N GLY A 35 4.85 8.32 5.50
CA GLY A 35 6.10 9.04 5.76
C GLY A 35 7.33 8.22 5.39
N LEU A 36 7.37 6.94 5.80
CA LEU A 36 8.48 6.04 5.48
C LEU A 36 8.60 5.76 3.97
N VAL A 37 7.48 5.61 3.27
CA VAL A 37 7.47 5.45 1.80
C VAL A 37 8.06 6.67 1.11
N VAL A 38 7.62 7.88 1.47
CA VAL A 38 8.14 9.12 0.87
C VAL A 38 9.64 9.27 1.16
N PHE A 39 10.05 8.99 2.40
CA PHE A 39 11.45 9.00 2.78
C PHE A 39 12.27 8.00 1.96
N GLN A 40 11.83 6.74 1.84
CA GLN A 40 12.54 5.70 1.08
C GLN A 40 12.63 6.01 -0.42
N LEU A 41 11.59 6.60 -1.02
CA LEU A 41 11.63 7.04 -2.41
C LEU A 41 12.65 8.17 -2.61
N ALA A 42 12.71 9.14 -1.70
CA ALA A 42 13.69 10.21 -1.74
C ALA A 42 15.12 9.70 -1.51
N LEU A 43 15.32 8.83 -0.51
CA LEU A 43 16.61 8.21 -0.21
C LEU A 43 17.09 7.35 -1.39
N GLY A 44 16.21 6.52 -1.96
CA GLY A 44 16.51 5.69 -3.13
C GLY A 44 16.89 6.51 -4.37
N TRP A 45 16.19 7.62 -4.61
CA TRP A 45 16.53 8.55 -5.68
C TRP A 45 17.89 9.21 -5.49
N TRP A 46 18.21 9.61 -4.25
CA TRP A 46 19.47 10.25 -3.90
C TRP A 46 20.65 9.28 -3.96
N MET A 47 20.53 8.08 -3.36
CA MET A 47 21.60 7.08 -3.33
C MET A 47 22.01 6.62 -4.74
N GLY A 48 21.05 6.55 -5.67
CA GLY A 48 21.32 6.24 -7.08
C GLY A 48 22.23 7.26 -7.77
N ARG A 49 22.27 8.51 -7.28
CA ARG A 49 23.10 9.62 -7.82
C ARG A 49 24.33 9.92 -6.99
N ALA A 50 24.45 9.32 -5.81
CA ALA A 50 25.61 9.52 -4.96
C ALA A 50 26.88 9.00 -5.68
N PRO A 51 28.01 9.73 -5.57
CA PRO A 51 29.29 9.26 -6.09
C PRO A 51 29.72 7.98 -5.35
N VAL A 52 30.54 7.16 -6.01
CA VAL A 52 31.11 5.97 -5.38
C VAL A 52 31.95 6.38 -4.16
N GLY A 53 31.70 5.74 -3.02
CA GLY A 53 32.40 6.01 -1.77
C GLY A 53 31.58 5.63 -0.54
N ALA A 54 32.16 5.84 0.65
CA ALA A 54 31.55 5.47 1.93
C ALA A 54 30.15 6.07 2.14
N GLY A 55 29.92 7.30 1.68
CA GLY A 55 28.60 7.93 1.78
C GLY A 55 27.50 7.18 1.02
N LYS A 56 27.82 6.61 -0.15
CA LYS A 56 26.87 5.80 -0.93
C LYS A 56 26.59 4.47 -0.27
N VAL A 57 27.61 3.83 0.30
CA VAL A 57 27.46 2.58 1.06
C VAL A 57 26.55 2.81 2.27
N GLY A 58 26.82 3.83 3.08
CA GLY A 58 25.98 4.17 4.24
C GLY A 58 24.54 4.54 3.85
N ALA A 59 24.33 5.16 2.69
CA ALA A 59 22.99 5.42 2.16
C ALA A 59 22.23 4.12 1.85
N HIS A 60 22.90 3.14 1.24
CA HIS A 60 22.34 1.82 0.98
C HIS A 60 22.03 1.07 2.28
N ASP A 61 22.94 1.10 3.27
CA ASP A 61 22.72 0.48 4.57
C ASP A 61 21.50 1.06 5.28
N LEU A 62 21.36 2.39 5.28
CA LEU A 62 20.19 3.06 5.83
C LEU A 62 18.91 2.66 5.09
N HIS A 63 18.97 2.58 3.75
CA HIS A 63 17.84 2.17 2.92
C HIS A 63 17.40 0.74 3.22
N TYR A 64 18.34 -0.21 3.38
CA TYR A 64 18.05 -1.59 3.72
C TYR A 64 17.48 -1.73 5.14
N ALA A 65 18.06 -1.03 6.12
CA ALA A 65 17.60 -1.06 7.50
C ALA A 65 16.16 -0.55 7.63
N ILE A 66 15.85 0.58 6.98
CA ILE A 66 14.49 1.15 6.99
C ILE A 66 13.53 0.27 6.20
N GLY A 67 13.95 -0.27 5.05
CA GLY A 67 13.14 -1.22 4.28
C GLY A 67 12.74 -2.45 5.11
N LEU A 68 13.66 -2.96 5.92
CA LEU A 68 13.38 -4.08 6.82
C LEU A 68 12.41 -3.69 7.95
N VAL A 69 12.57 -2.50 8.55
CA VAL A 69 11.58 -1.99 9.53
C VAL A 69 10.20 -1.84 8.89
N MET A 70 10.13 -1.36 7.65
CA MET A 70 8.87 -1.27 6.91
C MET A 70 8.25 -2.64 6.65
N LEU A 71 9.05 -3.70 6.42
CA LEU A 71 8.54 -5.06 6.28
C LEU A 71 7.82 -5.51 7.55
N VAL A 72 8.40 -5.27 8.72
CA VAL A 72 7.77 -5.58 10.01
C VAL A 72 6.49 -4.75 10.19
N LEU A 73 6.55 -3.45 9.92
CA LEU A 73 5.39 -2.57 10.06
C LEU A 73 4.25 -2.94 9.12
N VAL A 74 4.52 -3.36 7.87
CA VAL A 74 3.46 -3.79 6.94
C VAL A 74 2.85 -5.12 7.37
N VAL A 75 3.62 -6.05 7.95
CA VAL A 75 3.08 -7.26 8.58
C VAL A 75 2.16 -6.90 9.74
N CYS A 76 2.59 -6.02 10.65
CA CYS A 76 1.76 -5.56 11.77
C CYS A 76 0.50 -4.84 11.29
N ARG A 77 0.62 -3.97 10.29
CA ARG A 77 -0.51 -3.25 9.66
C ARG A 77 -1.50 -4.23 9.01
N GLY A 78 -0.99 -5.21 8.28
CA GLY A 78 -1.80 -6.26 7.65
C GLY A 78 -2.53 -7.10 8.69
N GLY A 79 -1.83 -7.53 9.74
CA GLY A 79 -2.42 -8.23 10.88
C GLY A 79 -3.52 -7.41 11.56
N TRP A 80 -3.27 -6.13 11.83
CA TRP A 80 -4.28 -5.23 12.39
C TRP A 80 -5.51 -5.12 11.48
N ARG A 81 -5.33 -4.99 10.16
CA ARG A 81 -6.45 -4.93 9.21
C ARG A 81 -7.28 -6.21 9.16
N LEU A 82 -6.66 -7.37 9.38
CA LEU A 82 -7.37 -8.65 9.38
C LEU A 82 -8.16 -8.88 10.68
N LEU A 83 -7.65 -8.36 11.79
CA LEU A 83 -8.24 -8.56 13.12
C LEU A 83 -9.25 -7.47 13.51
N ALA A 84 -8.99 -6.22 13.13
CA ALA A 84 -9.85 -5.09 13.47
C ALA A 84 -11.13 -5.11 12.63
N PRO A 85 -12.29 -4.77 13.22
CA PRO A 85 -13.55 -4.65 12.47
C PRO A 85 -13.42 -3.70 11.28
N PRO A 86 -13.92 -4.08 10.08
CA PRO A 86 -13.84 -3.23 8.91
C PRO A 86 -14.76 -2.02 9.07
N VAL A 87 -14.22 -0.83 8.80
CA VAL A 87 -15.03 0.39 8.69
C VAL A 87 -15.62 0.44 7.29
N ILE A 88 -16.95 0.51 7.20
CA ILE A 88 -17.66 0.72 5.92
C ILE A 88 -17.77 2.23 5.72
N ASN A 89 -17.09 2.76 4.70
CA ASN A 89 -17.16 4.16 4.33
C ASN A 89 -18.11 4.39 3.15
N ASP A 90 -18.49 5.64 2.90
CA ASP A 90 -19.40 6.00 1.80
C ASP A 90 -18.85 5.61 0.41
N ALA A 91 -17.52 5.43 0.28
CA ALA A 91 -16.84 4.94 -0.92
C ALA A 91 -16.97 3.42 -1.16
N ASP A 92 -17.43 2.65 -0.17
CA ASP A 92 -17.64 1.20 -0.30
C ASP A 92 -18.96 0.85 -1.01
N LYS A 93 -19.75 1.86 -1.39
CA LYS A 93 -20.97 1.66 -2.17
C LYS A 93 -20.67 1.01 -3.52
N PRO A 94 -21.49 0.04 -3.98
CA PRO A 94 -21.23 -0.66 -5.24
C PRO A 94 -21.10 0.30 -6.43
N GLY A 95 -19.97 0.23 -7.15
CA GLY A 95 -19.67 1.09 -8.28
C GLY A 95 -18.23 0.96 -8.77
N LEU A 96 -17.91 1.66 -9.86
CA LEU A 96 -16.54 1.68 -10.40
C LEU A 96 -15.53 2.30 -9.43
N GLU A 97 -15.94 3.31 -8.65
CA GLU A 97 -15.09 3.94 -7.63
C GLU A 97 -14.66 2.94 -6.56
N SER A 98 -15.60 2.14 -6.03
CA SER A 98 -15.30 1.08 -5.06
C SER A 98 -14.38 0.01 -5.66
N LEU A 99 -14.60 -0.40 -6.92
CA LEU A 99 -13.71 -1.34 -7.60
C LEU A 99 -12.27 -0.79 -7.68
N PHE A 100 -12.09 0.46 -8.12
CA PHE A 100 -10.77 1.08 -8.20
C PHE A 100 -10.13 1.27 -6.82
N ALA A 101 -10.91 1.58 -5.79
CA ALA A 101 -10.41 1.66 -4.41
C ALA A 101 -9.89 0.30 -3.92
N HIS A 102 -10.64 -0.78 -4.15
CA HIS A 102 -10.22 -2.14 -3.79
C HIS A 102 -8.96 -2.56 -4.55
N VAL A 103 -8.94 -2.41 -5.88
CA VAL A 103 -7.77 -2.72 -6.70
C VAL A 103 -6.57 -1.91 -6.25
N GLY A 104 -6.73 -0.60 -6.05
CA GLY A 104 -5.67 0.27 -5.54
C GLY A 104 -5.10 -0.23 -4.21
N HIS A 105 -5.95 -0.61 -3.26
CA HIS A 105 -5.50 -1.18 -1.98
C HIS A 105 -4.69 -2.47 -2.17
N TYR A 106 -5.14 -3.40 -3.02
CA TYR A 106 -4.39 -4.63 -3.29
C TYR A 106 -3.03 -4.33 -3.91
N VAL A 107 -2.97 -3.44 -4.90
CA VAL A 107 -1.70 -3.09 -5.54
C VAL A 107 -0.77 -2.36 -4.55
N PHE A 108 -1.29 -1.50 -3.67
CA PHE A 108 -0.49 -0.92 -2.59
C PHE A 108 0.06 -2.01 -1.66
N TYR A 109 -0.73 -2.99 -1.24
CA TYR A 109 -0.22 -4.08 -0.41
C TYR A 109 0.86 -4.90 -1.11
N ILE A 110 0.68 -5.21 -2.40
CA ILE A 110 1.70 -5.86 -3.22
C ILE A 110 2.99 -5.03 -3.24
N CYS A 111 2.90 -3.71 -3.41
CA CYS A 111 4.07 -2.84 -3.40
C CYS A 111 4.73 -2.77 -2.01
N LEU A 112 3.95 -2.58 -0.95
CA LEU A 112 4.44 -2.40 0.42
C LEU A 112 5.12 -3.67 0.97
N PHE A 113 4.68 -4.86 0.56
CA PHE A 113 5.37 -6.12 0.87
C PHE A 113 6.49 -6.43 -0.13
N GLY A 114 6.20 -6.29 -1.42
CA GLY A 114 7.10 -6.70 -2.49
C GLY A 114 8.40 -5.90 -2.53
N LEU A 115 8.36 -4.58 -2.27
CA LEU A 115 9.54 -3.73 -2.26
C LEU A 115 10.59 -4.14 -1.22
N PRO A 116 10.25 -4.26 0.07
CA PRO A 116 11.24 -4.70 1.05
C PRO A 116 11.63 -6.17 0.89
N LEU A 117 10.73 -7.05 0.41
CA LEU A 117 11.08 -8.44 0.11
C LEU A 117 12.06 -8.55 -1.07
N SER A 118 11.85 -7.78 -2.14
CA SER A 118 12.79 -7.74 -3.27
C SER A 118 14.12 -7.13 -2.84
N GLY A 119 14.12 -6.05 -2.06
CA GLY A 119 15.36 -5.46 -1.53
C GLY A 119 16.14 -6.43 -0.62
N TRP A 120 15.43 -7.17 0.24
CA TRP A 120 16.05 -8.20 1.09
C TRP A 120 16.59 -9.36 0.27
N ALA A 121 15.91 -9.78 -0.80
CA ALA A 121 16.39 -10.80 -1.72
C ALA A 121 17.64 -10.34 -2.50
N MET A 122 17.65 -9.09 -3.00
CA MET A 122 18.83 -8.48 -3.64
C MET A 122 20.03 -8.52 -2.70
N LEU A 123 19.88 -7.97 -1.49
CA LEU A 123 20.95 -7.94 -0.49
C LEU A 123 21.43 -9.36 -0.13
N SER A 124 20.52 -10.30 0.05
CA SER A 124 20.86 -11.69 0.41
C SER A 124 21.57 -12.45 -0.72
N ALA A 125 21.37 -12.03 -1.98
CA ALA A 125 22.05 -12.61 -3.13
C ALA A 125 23.45 -12.01 -3.36
N THR A 126 23.79 -10.89 -2.70
CA THR A 126 25.15 -10.35 -2.72
C THR A 126 26.08 -11.10 -1.75
N ALA A 127 27.38 -11.12 -2.04
CA ALA A 127 28.41 -11.71 -1.18
C ALA A 127 28.86 -10.76 -0.05
N ARG A 128 27.91 -10.03 0.56
CA ARG A 128 28.21 -9.10 1.66
C ARG A 128 28.55 -9.88 2.94
N GLU A 129 29.66 -9.50 3.57
CA GLU A 129 30.10 -10.09 4.85
C GLU A 129 29.46 -9.41 6.08
N GLU A 130 29.04 -8.16 5.93
CA GLU A 130 28.43 -7.40 7.01
C GLU A 130 26.99 -7.87 7.34
N GLN A 131 26.70 -7.94 8.63
CA GLN A 131 25.38 -8.33 9.14
C GLN A 131 24.33 -7.24 8.85
N LEU A 132 23.16 -7.68 8.35
CA LEU A 132 21.98 -6.83 8.30
C LEU A 132 21.39 -6.69 9.72
N LEU A 133 21.17 -5.46 10.17
CA LEU A 133 20.60 -5.17 11.49
C LEU A 133 19.17 -4.62 11.36
N LEU A 134 18.22 -5.26 12.04
CA LEU A 134 16.88 -4.73 12.25
C LEU A 134 16.97 -3.51 13.18
N ALA A 135 16.56 -2.35 12.67
CA ALA A 135 16.61 -1.06 13.37
C ALA A 135 17.99 -0.70 13.93
N GLY A 136 19.07 -1.29 13.40
CA GLY A 136 20.44 -1.07 13.89
C GLY A 136 20.80 -1.80 15.19
N ILE A 137 19.93 -2.67 15.71
CA ILE A 137 20.09 -3.28 17.04
C ILE A 137 20.19 -4.81 16.96
N THR A 138 19.27 -5.45 16.25
CA THR A 138 19.13 -6.91 16.27
C THR A 138 19.59 -7.51 14.94
N PRO A 139 20.49 -8.49 14.92
CA PRO A 139 20.87 -9.19 13.70
C PRO A 139 19.63 -9.79 13.01
N TRP A 140 19.48 -9.51 11.72
CA TRP A 140 18.43 -10.07 10.89
C TRP A 140 19.04 -11.07 9.90
N PRO A 141 18.48 -12.29 9.79
CA PRO A 141 19.04 -13.31 8.90
C PRO A 141 18.93 -12.86 7.44
N LEU A 142 19.93 -13.24 6.64
CA LEU A 142 19.80 -13.18 5.18
C LEU A 142 18.96 -14.36 4.70
N MET A 143 18.38 -14.23 3.51
CA MET A 143 17.80 -15.38 2.82
C MET A 143 18.90 -16.40 2.50
N PRO A 144 18.61 -17.72 2.52
CA PRO A 144 19.59 -18.79 2.42
C PRO A 144 20.06 -18.99 0.97
N PHE A 145 20.71 -17.99 0.40
CA PHE A 145 21.24 -17.99 -0.97
C PHE A 145 22.75 -18.23 -1.03
N GLN A 146 23.43 -18.28 0.12
CA GLN A 146 24.88 -18.34 0.24
C GLN A 146 25.44 -19.67 -0.32
N GLU A 147 24.71 -20.76 -0.14
CA GLU A 147 25.05 -22.10 -0.66
C GLU A 147 24.81 -22.25 -2.17
N LEU A 148 24.18 -21.27 -2.83
CA LEU A 148 23.92 -21.31 -4.27
C LEU A 148 25.19 -20.99 -5.06
N THR A 149 25.23 -21.39 -6.33
CA THR A 149 26.32 -20.98 -7.24
C THR A 149 26.32 -19.46 -7.45
N ALA A 150 27.47 -18.89 -7.78
CA ALA A 150 27.59 -17.46 -8.08
C ALA A 150 26.66 -17.03 -9.23
N GLU A 151 26.54 -17.85 -10.27
CA GLU A 151 25.61 -17.64 -11.38
C GLU A 151 24.16 -17.54 -10.89
N ARG A 152 23.74 -18.46 -10.01
CA ARG A 152 22.36 -18.46 -9.51
C ARG A 152 22.07 -17.26 -8.62
N ARG A 153 23.02 -16.85 -7.78
CA ARG A 153 22.88 -15.63 -6.97
C ARG A 153 22.72 -14.39 -7.85
N TRP A 154 23.52 -14.26 -8.91
CA TRP A 154 23.41 -13.15 -9.85
C TRP A 154 22.04 -13.11 -10.56
N GLN A 155 21.51 -14.27 -10.98
CA GLN A 155 20.16 -14.34 -11.56
C GLN A 155 19.07 -13.89 -10.56
N ILE A 156 19.20 -14.26 -9.29
CA ILE A 156 18.25 -13.86 -8.24
C ILE A 156 18.34 -12.36 -7.97
N GLU A 157 19.56 -11.83 -7.83
CA GLU A 157 19.81 -10.41 -7.62
C GLU A 157 19.21 -9.57 -8.75
N ALA A 158 19.51 -9.91 -10.00
CA ALA A 158 18.96 -9.23 -11.17
C ALA A 158 17.43 -9.31 -11.24
N ALA A 159 16.84 -10.48 -10.98
CA ALA A 159 15.38 -10.63 -10.95
C ALA A 159 14.73 -9.78 -9.85
N ALA A 160 15.35 -9.75 -8.66
CA ALA A 160 14.88 -8.96 -7.54
C ALA A 160 15.04 -7.46 -7.80
N GLU A 161 16.11 -7.02 -8.48
CA GLU A 161 16.29 -5.65 -8.93
C GLU A 161 15.19 -5.20 -9.90
N TRP A 162 14.91 -6.00 -10.94
CA TRP A 162 13.83 -5.71 -11.88
C TRP A 162 12.46 -5.65 -11.21
N MET A 163 12.19 -6.57 -10.28
CA MET A 163 10.97 -6.55 -9.49
C MET A 163 10.89 -5.29 -8.60
N HIS A 164 11.97 -4.94 -7.91
CA HIS A 164 12.04 -3.74 -7.08
C HIS A 164 11.77 -2.48 -7.91
N PHE A 165 12.43 -2.33 -9.05
CA PHE A 165 12.22 -1.22 -9.97
C PHE A 165 10.77 -1.13 -10.45
N GLY A 166 10.18 -2.25 -10.92
CA GLY A 166 8.79 -2.28 -11.38
C GLY A 166 7.78 -1.91 -10.28
N LEU A 167 8.05 -2.31 -9.03
CA LEU A 167 7.23 -1.94 -7.89
C LEU A 167 7.40 -0.46 -7.50
N VAL A 168 8.61 0.12 -7.60
CA VAL A 168 8.84 1.56 -7.39
C VAL A 168 8.07 2.38 -8.42
N VAL A 169 8.15 2.01 -9.70
CA VAL A 169 7.39 2.69 -10.77
C VAL A 169 5.89 2.59 -10.52
N SER A 170 5.40 1.41 -10.13
CA SER A 170 3.99 1.22 -9.77
C SER A 170 3.58 2.14 -8.62
N LEU A 171 4.40 2.24 -7.58
CA LEU A 171 4.13 3.09 -6.41
C LEU A 171 4.14 4.58 -6.78
N LEU A 172 5.07 5.03 -7.62
CA LEU A 172 5.14 6.41 -8.13
C LEU A 172 3.89 6.79 -8.93
N MET A 173 3.24 5.84 -9.62
CA MET A 173 1.98 6.07 -10.32
C MET A 173 0.76 6.02 -9.38
N LEU A 174 0.77 5.10 -8.41
CA LEU A 174 -0.35 4.89 -7.49
C LEU A 174 -0.49 6.02 -6.47
N ILE A 175 0.61 6.56 -5.94
CA ILE A 175 0.56 7.62 -4.92
C ILE A 175 -0.22 8.84 -5.43
N PRO A 176 0.10 9.44 -6.59
CA PRO A 176 -0.67 10.57 -7.11
C PRO A 176 -2.14 10.25 -7.35
N VAL A 177 -2.44 9.06 -7.90
CA VAL A 177 -3.83 8.63 -8.13
C VAL A 177 -4.58 8.50 -6.80
N HIS A 178 -3.96 7.92 -5.78
CA HIS A 178 -4.52 7.77 -4.44
C HIS A 178 -4.77 9.12 -3.77
N VAL A 179 -3.77 10.01 -3.79
CA VAL A 179 -3.89 11.37 -3.24
C VAL A 179 -4.97 12.16 -3.99
N ALA A 180 -4.99 12.12 -5.32
CA ALA A 180 -6.01 12.78 -6.13
C ALA A 180 -7.42 12.25 -5.83
N ALA A 181 -7.58 10.94 -5.66
CA ALA A 181 -8.85 10.33 -5.26
C ALA A 181 -9.27 10.84 -3.86
N ALA A 182 -8.37 10.84 -2.88
CA ALA A 182 -8.67 11.34 -1.53
C ALA A 182 -9.07 12.83 -1.53
N LEU A 183 -8.39 13.66 -2.33
CA LEU A 183 -8.71 15.08 -2.49
C LEU A 183 -10.04 15.29 -3.23
N LYS A 184 -10.33 14.52 -4.27
CA LYS A 184 -11.63 14.53 -4.96
C LYS A 184 -12.76 14.21 -3.98
N HIS A 185 -12.58 13.14 -3.20
CA HIS A 185 -13.52 12.71 -2.16
C HIS A 185 -13.79 13.83 -1.14
N HIS A 186 -12.74 14.48 -0.66
CA HIS A 186 -12.85 15.60 0.28
C HIS A 186 -13.52 16.85 -0.30
N PHE A 187 -13.03 17.36 -1.44
CA PHE A 187 -13.42 18.68 -1.96
C PHE A 187 -14.67 18.65 -2.85
N ILE A 188 -14.83 17.59 -3.66
CA ILE A 188 -15.90 17.46 -4.64
C ILE A 188 -17.06 16.67 -4.04
N ASP A 189 -16.78 15.48 -3.53
CA ASP A 189 -17.82 14.56 -3.05
C ASP A 189 -18.34 14.88 -1.65
N ARG A 190 -17.50 15.56 -0.85
CA ARG A 190 -17.75 15.90 0.55
C ARG A 190 -18.21 14.67 1.33
N ASP A 191 -17.42 13.61 1.23
CA ASP A 191 -17.59 12.41 2.03
C ASP A 191 -16.56 12.34 3.16
N ASP A 192 -16.71 11.30 3.95
CA ASP A 192 -15.98 11.01 5.17
C ASP A 192 -14.64 10.32 4.93
N VAL A 193 -14.31 9.90 3.71
CA VAL A 193 -13.10 9.12 3.38
C VAL A 193 -11.82 9.83 3.86
N PHE A 194 -11.72 11.14 3.61
CA PHE A 194 -10.59 11.94 4.07
C PHE A 194 -10.63 12.23 5.58
N HIS A 195 -11.83 12.34 6.15
CA HIS A 195 -11.99 12.58 7.59
C HIS A 195 -11.73 11.32 8.43
N GLY A 196 -11.97 10.13 7.87
CA GLY A 196 -11.68 8.86 8.53
C GLY A 196 -10.19 8.68 8.86
N MET A 197 -9.29 9.29 8.09
CA MET A 197 -7.84 9.23 8.30
C MET A 197 -7.27 10.47 9.02
N LEU A 198 -8.10 11.43 9.41
CA LEU A 198 -7.70 12.62 10.15
C LEU A 198 -8.26 12.57 11.59
N PRO A 199 -7.40 12.51 12.62
CA PRO A 199 -7.85 12.21 13.99
C PRO A 199 -8.74 13.29 14.64
N ILE A 200 -8.81 14.52 14.09
CA ILE A 200 -9.32 15.70 14.84
C ILE A 200 -10.38 16.52 14.09
N VAL A 201 -10.71 16.23 12.82
CA VAL A 201 -11.60 17.11 12.05
C VAL A 201 -13.08 16.67 12.15
N PRO A 202 -13.99 17.50 12.72
CA PRO A 202 -15.42 17.19 12.76
C PRO A 202 -16.02 17.15 11.35
N GLN A 203 -16.89 16.18 11.07
CA GLN A 203 -17.60 16.11 9.79
C GLN A 203 -18.54 17.32 9.64
N ARG A 204 -18.34 18.16 8.62
CA ARG A 204 -19.23 19.29 8.33
C ARG A 204 -20.54 18.82 7.68
N PRO A 205 -21.69 19.46 7.97
CA PRO A 205 -22.98 19.11 7.35
C PRO A 205 -22.93 19.15 5.81
N ARG A 206 -23.53 18.15 5.17
CA ARG A 206 -23.61 18.02 3.70
C ARG A 206 -24.50 19.11 3.08
N ARG A 207 -23.94 20.29 2.76
CA ARG A 207 -24.52 21.23 1.78
C ARG A 207 -23.78 21.10 0.45
N ARG A 208 -24.45 20.58 -0.58
CA ARG A 208 -23.90 20.39 -1.94
C ARG A 208 -24.26 21.58 -2.83
N THR A 209 -23.30 22.08 -3.61
CA THR A 209 -23.51 23.16 -4.57
C THR A 209 -24.14 22.65 -5.87
N GLY A 210 -24.69 23.54 -6.70
CA GLY A 210 -25.35 23.16 -7.95
C GLY A 210 -24.41 22.48 -8.96
N TRP A 211 -23.16 22.94 -9.07
CA TRP A 211 -22.17 22.34 -9.96
C TRP A 211 -21.77 20.91 -9.53
N GLN A 212 -21.62 20.67 -8.22
CA GLN A 212 -21.33 19.33 -7.68
C GLN A 212 -22.42 18.30 -8.05
N ARG A 213 -23.69 18.72 -8.07
CA ARG A 213 -24.81 17.85 -8.52
C ARG A 213 -24.70 17.49 -10.00
N ARG A 214 -24.33 18.46 -10.85
CA ARG A 214 -24.15 18.24 -12.30
C ARG A 214 -22.97 17.31 -12.59
N TYR A 215 -21.85 17.50 -11.90
CA TYR A 215 -20.68 16.62 -12.03
C TYR A 215 -21.00 15.16 -11.69
N ARG A 216 -21.68 14.89 -10.57
CA ARG A 216 -22.10 13.52 -10.22
C ARG A 216 -23.12 12.92 -11.19
N ALA A 217 -24.01 13.73 -11.76
CA ALA A 217 -24.95 13.25 -12.77
C ALA A 217 -24.21 12.79 -14.03
N TRP A 218 -23.20 13.55 -14.46
CA TRP A 218 -22.31 13.18 -15.55
C TRP A 218 -21.51 11.91 -15.22
N GLU A 219 -20.94 11.82 -14.03
CA GLU A 219 -20.17 10.64 -13.58
C GLU A 219 -21.03 9.37 -13.55
N LYS A 220 -22.27 9.45 -13.06
CA LYS A 220 -23.23 8.34 -13.13
C LYS A 220 -23.54 7.93 -14.57
N GLN A 221 -23.65 8.89 -15.49
CA GLN A 221 -23.88 8.59 -16.90
C GLN A 221 -22.68 7.88 -17.53
N VAL A 222 -21.45 8.37 -17.27
CA VAL A 222 -20.21 7.74 -17.75
C VAL A 222 -20.08 6.32 -17.18
N GLY A 223 -20.28 6.15 -15.88
CA GLY A 223 -20.24 4.83 -15.24
C GLY A 223 -21.30 3.87 -15.79
N ALA A 224 -22.51 4.37 -16.06
CA ALA A 224 -23.56 3.57 -16.69
C ALA A 224 -23.17 3.15 -18.12
N GLN A 225 -22.57 4.04 -18.91
CA GLN A 225 -22.09 3.71 -20.27
C GLN A 225 -20.94 2.69 -20.23
N ALA A 226 -19.93 2.89 -19.38
CA ALA A 226 -18.82 1.96 -19.21
C ALA A 226 -19.30 0.57 -18.77
N SER A 227 -20.25 0.50 -17.83
CA SER A 227 -20.84 -0.78 -17.38
C SER A 227 -21.62 -1.51 -18.49
N ARG A 228 -22.26 -0.77 -19.41
CA ARG A 228 -22.93 -1.36 -20.57
C ARG A 228 -21.92 -1.92 -21.57
N LEU A 229 -20.88 -1.14 -21.89
CA LEU A 229 -19.78 -1.58 -22.76
C LEU A 229 -19.06 -2.82 -22.23
N TRP A 230 -18.80 -2.87 -20.92
CA TRP A 230 -18.17 -4.03 -20.30
C TRP A 230 -19.04 -5.29 -20.38
N ARG A 231 -20.37 -5.15 -20.19
CA ARG A 231 -21.31 -6.27 -20.33
C ARG A 231 -21.41 -6.77 -21.76
N SER A 232 -21.42 -5.87 -22.75
CA SER A 232 -21.41 -6.27 -24.16
C SER A 232 -20.13 -6.99 -24.56
N LEU A 233 -18.97 -6.56 -24.05
CA LEU A 233 -17.69 -7.24 -24.30
C LEU A 233 -17.62 -8.63 -23.65
N ARG A 234 -18.14 -8.81 -22.42
CA ARG A 234 -18.25 -10.15 -21.81
C ARG A 234 -19.22 -11.07 -22.55
N ALA A 235 -20.36 -10.54 -23.00
CA ALA A 235 -21.34 -11.32 -23.75
C ALA A 235 -20.81 -11.78 -25.13
N ALA A 236 -19.81 -11.08 -25.68
CA ALA A 236 -19.16 -11.41 -26.94
C ALA A 236 -18.00 -12.43 -26.82
N SER A 237 -17.65 -12.91 -25.62
CA SER A 237 -16.64 -13.97 -25.47
C SER A 237 -17.22 -15.34 -25.87
N PRO A 238 -16.63 -16.04 -26.86
CA PRO A 238 -17.14 -17.32 -27.32
C PRO A 238 -17.04 -18.39 -26.22
N ALA A 239 -18.12 -19.13 -26.01
CA ALA A 239 -18.17 -20.24 -25.07
C ALA A 239 -17.08 -21.28 -25.42
N ARG A 240 -16.27 -21.70 -24.43
CA ARG A 240 -15.34 -22.82 -24.60
C ARG A 240 -16.11 -24.06 -25.07
N PRO A 241 -15.65 -24.79 -26.10
CA PRO A 241 -16.25 -26.05 -26.48
C PRO A 241 -16.14 -27.03 -25.31
N ARG A 242 -17.27 -27.63 -24.91
CA ARG A 242 -17.28 -28.76 -23.98
C ARG A 242 -16.72 -29.97 -24.73
N SER A 243 -15.57 -30.46 -24.32
CA SER A 243 -15.05 -31.75 -24.80
C SER A 243 -15.93 -32.89 -24.29
N PRO A 244 -16.26 -33.87 -25.15
CA PRO A 244 -17.12 -35.02 -24.83
C PRO A 244 -16.48 -35.98 -23.82
#